data_AF-A0A6A3EXB3-F1
#
_entry.id   AF-A0A6A3EXB3-F1
#
_cell.length_a   1.000
_cell.length_b   1.000
_cell.length_c   1.000
_cell.angle_alpha   90.00
_cell.angle_beta   90.00
_cell.angle_gamma   90.00
#
_symmetry.space_group_name_H-M   'P 1'
#
loop_
_entity.id
_entity.type
_entity.pdbx_description
1 polymer ?
#
loop_
_entity_poly.entity_id
_entity_poly.type
_entity_poly.pdbx_seq_one_letter_code
_entity_poly.pdbx_strand_id
1 'polypeptide(L)' 'MKYDTGAEDLPVDTSMSTSSPNTGAIHVAHEDCLHLSDPEWEALQRLSTVIGEAAVATMLRTLSPTE' A
#
# COMPACT_ATOMS: atom_id res chain seq x y z
N MET A 1 -43.06 8.17 30.64
CA MET A 1 -41.89 7.39 31.09
C MET A 1 -40.87 7.44 29.97
N LYS A 2 -39.63 7.76 30.32
CA LYS A 2 -38.47 8.10 29.49
C LYS A 2 -38.01 6.96 28.58
N TYR A 3 -37.76 7.25 27.29
CA TYR A 3 -36.91 6.41 26.45
C TYR A 3 -35.49 6.94 26.62
N ASP A 4 -34.64 6.14 27.27
CA ASP A 4 -33.21 6.36 27.32
C ASP A 4 -32.67 6.11 25.92
N THR A 5 -32.35 7.19 25.19
CA THR A 5 -31.59 7.12 23.95
C THR A 5 -30.16 6.75 24.32
N GLY A 6 -29.87 5.45 24.32
CA GLY A 6 -28.53 4.90 24.47
C GLY A 6 -27.59 5.53 23.44
N ALA A 7 -26.68 6.34 23.94
CA ALA A 7 -25.55 6.88 23.21
C ALA A 7 -24.43 5.85 23.26
N GLU A 8 -24.28 5.08 22.19
CA GLU A 8 -23.04 4.38 21.88
C GLU A 8 -22.94 4.21 20.36
N ASP A 9 -22.37 5.27 19.77
CA ASP A 9 -21.26 5.19 18.82
C ASP A 9 -21.45 4.25 17.62
N LEU A 10 -22.37 4.63 16.74
CA LEU A 10 -22.11 4.39 15.32
C LEU A 10 -20.87 5.21 14.96
N PRO A 11 -19.79 4.64 14.38
CA PRO A 11 -18.75 5.46 13.79
C PRO A 11 -19.42 6.27 12.69
N VAL A 12 -19.72 7.52 13.03
CA VAL A 12 -20.12 8.51 12.06
C VAL A 12 -18.99 8.54 11.05
N ASP A 13 -19.32 8.22 9.82
CA ASP A 13 -18.46 8.39 8.67
C ASP A 13 -18.23 9.91 8.52
N THR A 14 -17.36 10.44 9.38
CA THR A 14 -16.95 11.83 9.43
C THR A 14 -15.49 11.86 9.03
N SER A 15 -15.35 11.91 7.71
CA SER A 15 -14.24 12.48 6.99
C SER A 15 -13.70 13.76 7.66
N MET A 16 -12.76 13.64 8.59
CA MET A 16 -11.80 14.71 8.85
C MET A 16 -10.55 14.21 9.59
N SER A 17 -9.92 13.13 9.11
CA SER A 17 -8.51 12.93 9.39
C SER A 17 -7.72 13.84 8.44
N THR A 18 -7.11 14.87 9.00
CA THR A 18 -6.00 15.65 8.42
C THR A 18 -4.83 14.70 8.13
N SER A 19 -5.01 13.84 7.13
CA SER A 19 -3.97 13.06 6.51
C SER A 19 -3.15 14.05 5.70
N SER A 20 -1.93 14.33 6.16
CA SER A 20 -0.92 15.00 5.34
C SER A 20 -0.94 14.36 3.95
N PRO A 21 -0.74 15.13 2.85
CA PRO A 21 -0.78 14.60 1.48
C PRO A 21 0.18 13.42 1.23
N ASN A 22 1.08 13.14 2.17
CA ASN A 22 2.04 12.05 2.16
C ASN A 22 1.52 10.74 2.80
N THR A 23 0.38 10.75 3.49
CA THR A 23 -0.19 9.54 4.13
C THR A 23 -1.19 8.82 3.22
N GLY A 24 -1.85 9.53 2.29
CA GLY A 24 -2.73 8.90 1.29
C GLY A 24 -1.99 8.08 0.22
N ALA A 25 -0.72 8.40 -0.05
CA ALA A 25 0.05 7.70 -1.09
C ALA A 25 0.53 6.29 -0.69
N ILE A 26 0.60 5.99 0.62
CA ILE A 26 0.94 4.66 1.14
C ILE A 26 -0.33 3.83 1.43
N HIS A 27 -1.49 4.48 1.55
CA HIS A 27 -2.76 3.83 1.88
C HIS A 27 -3.39 3.09 0.68
N VAL A 28 -3.24 3.62 -0.54
CA VAL A 28 -3.91 3.09 -1.76
C VAL A 28 -3.40 1.72 -2.20
N ALA A 29 -2.20 1.30 -1.80
CA ALA A 29 -1.67 -0.03 -2.19
C ALA A 29 -2.05 -1.15 -1.20
N HIS A 30 -2.46 -0.81 0.02
CA HIS A 30 -2.70 -1.82 1.05
C HIS A 30 -4.09 -2.47 0.91
N GLU A 31 -5.09 -1.73 0.42
CA GLU A 31 -6.48 -2.22 0.34
C GLU A 31 -6.70 -3.27 -0.75
N ASP A 32 -6.01 -3.16 -1.90
CA ASP A 32 -6.03 -4.20 -2.94
C ASP A 32 -5.21 -5.45 -2.56
N CYS A 33 -4.32 -5.33 -1.57
CA CYS A 33 -3.47 -6.41 -1.08
C CYS A 33 -4.05 -7.16 0.13
N LEU A 34 -5.20 -6.73 0.67
CA LEU A 34 -5.87 -7.31 1.86
C LEU A 34 -6.23 -8.80 1.73
N HIS A 35 -6.17 -9.37 0.53
CA HIS A 35 -6.53 -10.76 0.24
C HIS A 35 -5.32 -11.68 0.07
N LEU A 36 -4.12 -11.13 0.00
CA LEU A 36 -2.90 -11.92 -0.16
C LEU A 36 -2.53 -12.54 1.18
N SER A 37 -2.35 -13.85 1.20
CA SER A 37 -1.75 -14.52 2.33
C SER A 37 -0.29 -14.08 2.49
N ASP A 38 0.24 -14.11 3.73
CA ASP A 38 1.65 -13.82 4.03
C ASP A 38 2.66 -14.42 3.01
N PRO A 39 2.56 -15.70 2.59
CA PRO A 39 3.48 -16.24 1.59
C PRO A 39 3.33 -15.63 0.19
N GLU A 40 2.14 -15.19 -0.21
CA GLU A 40 1.92 -14.52 -1.50
C GLU A 40 2.47 -13.10 -1.49
N TRP A 41 2.31 -12.38 -0.37
CA TRP A 41 2.91 -11.07 -0.18
C TRP A 41 4.43 -11.13 -0.25
N GLU A 42 5.05 -12.07 0.46
CA GLU A 42 6.49 -12.29 0.41
C GLU A 42 6.96 -12.67 -1.00
N ALA A 43 6.20 -13.51 -1.73
CA ALA A 43 6.52 -13.83 -3.11
C ALA A 43 6.48 -12.60 -4.03
N LEU A 44 5.50 -11.71 -3.84
CA LEU A 44 5.38 -10.47 -4.61
C LEU A 44 6.50 -9.47 -4.30
N GLN A 45 6.88 -9.31 -3.03
CA GLN A 45 8.00 -8.46 -2.63
C GLN A 45 9.32 -8.96 -3.24
N ARG A 46 9.54 -10.28 -3.21
CA ARG A 46 10.71 -10.90 -3.87
C ARG A 46 10.68 -10.73 -5.38
N LEU A 47 9.53 -10.91 -6.02
CA LEU A 47 9.37 -10.70 -7.47
C LEU A 47 9.66 -9.24 -7.85
N SER A 48 9.10 -8.29 -7.12
CA SER A 48 9.34 -6.85 -7.32
C SER A 48 10.82 -6.51 -7.24
N THR A 49 11.53 -7.08 -6.27
CA THR A 49 12.98 -6.92 -6.11
C THR A 49 13.75 -7.46 -7.32
N VAL A 50 13.47 -8.70 -7.75
CA VAL A 50 14.12 -9.32 -8.91
C VAL A 50 13.89 -8.53 -10.19
N ILE A 51 12.68 -8.01 -10.39
CA ILE A 51 12.34 -7.18 -11.56
C ILE A 51 13.14 -5.86 -11.51
N GLY A 52 13.21 -5.21 -10.34
CA GLY A 52 14.01 -4.00 -10.13
C GLY A 52 15.49 -4.23 -10.45
N GLU A 53 16.08 -5.31 -9.95
CA GLU A 53 17.47 -5.68 -10.22
C GLU A 53 17.72 -5.96 -11.71
N ALA A 54 16.82 -6.69 -12.38
CA ALA A 54 16.92 -6.96 -13.81
C ALA A 54 16.83 -5.68 -14.66
N ALA A 55 15.96 -4.74 -14.27
CA ALA A 55 15.87 -3.44 -14.90
C ALA A 55 17.17 -2.65 -14.73
N VAL A 56 17.73 -2.59 -13.51
CA VAL A 56 19.02 -1.92 -13.25
C VAL A 56 20.16 -2.56 -14.04
N ALA A 57 20.27 -3.89 -14.06
CA ALA A 57 21.28 -4.59 -14.84
C ALA A 57 21.16 -4.29 -16.34
N THR A 58 19.93 -4.15 -16.84
CA THR A 58 19.67 -3.76 -18.23
C THR A 58 20.06 -2.31 -18.49
N MET A 59 19.72 -1.40 -17.58
CA MET A 59 20.15 0.00 -17.67
C MET A 59 21.67 0.11 -17.68
N LEU A 60 22.37 -0.61 -16.80
CA LEU A 60 23.83 -0.67 -16.80
C LEU A 60 24.34 -1.22 -18.13
N ARG A 61 23.76 -2.29 -18.67
CA ARG A 61 24.13 -2.81 -19.99
C ARG A 61 23.97 -1.77 -21.11
N THR A 62 22.90 -0.97 -21.08
CA THR A 62 22.68 0.08 -22.10
C THR A 62 23.58 1.30 -21.92
N LEU A 63 24.00 1.58 -20.69
CA LEU A 63 24.83 2.74 -20.34
C LEU A 63 26.32 2.42 -20.45
N SER A 64 26.71 1.15 -20.29
CA SER A 64 28.05 0.69 -20.59
C SER A 64 28.26 0.80 -22.10
N PRO A 65 29.23 1.62 -22.56
CA PRO A 65 29.67 1.55 -23.94
C PRO A 65 30.20 0.13 -24.14
N THR A 66 29.58 -0.63 -25.04
CA THR A 66 30.27 -1.77 -25.64
C THR A 66 31.50 -1.19 -26.35
N GLU A 67 32.68 -1.46 -25.79
CA GLU A 67 33.96 -1.22 -26.45
C GLU A 67 34.02 -1.95 -27.80
#